data_AF-A0A2M8L486-F1
#
_entry.id   AF-A0A2M8L486-F1
#
_cell.length_a   1.000
_cell.length_b   1.000
_cell.length_c   1.000
_cell.angle_alpha   90.00
_cell.angle_beta   90.00
_cell.angle_gamma   90.00
#
_symmetry.space_group_name_H-M   'P 1'
#
loop_
_entity.id
_entity.type
_entity.pdbx_description
1 polymer ?
#
loop_
_entity_poly.entity_id
_entity_poly.type
_entity_poly.pdbx_seq_one_letter_code
_entity_poly.pdbx_strand_id
1 'polypeptide(L)'
;MNALAVNIEEEFDLAQKFPTVGKLISTLLPNIYILAGLLLFLLLIFGGFGIIMGAGGDDPKKTGQGKQAVTAAIIGFLIIFLSYWIIQIIEVLTGVNIFHPTGF
;
A
#
# COMPACT_ATOMS: atom_id res chain seq x y z
N MET A 1 43.43 14.07 -9.89
CA MET A 1 42.15 14.03 -9.17
C MET A 1 41.65 15.45 -9.10
N ASN A 2 40.56 15.78 -9.81
CA ASN A 2 40.11 17.17 -9.96
C ASN A 2 39.33 17.57 -8.71
N ALA A 3 39.85 18.54 -7.94
CA ALA A 3 39.32 18.97 -6.65
C ALA A 3 37.94 19.69 -6.70
N LEU A 4 37.17 19.51 -7.77
CA LEU A 4 35.90 20.20 -8.05
C LEU A 4 34.75 19.24 -8.38
N ALA A 5 34.99 17.92 -8.40
CA ALA A 5 33.92 16.95 -8.58
C ALA A 5 33.19 16.74 -7.24
N VAL A 6 31.97 17.25 -7.15
CA VAL A 6 31.06 16.98 -6.02
C VAL A 6 30.71 15.50 -6.03
N ASN A 7 31.08 14.79 -4.97
CA ASN A 7 30.73 13.39 -4.80
C ASN A 7 29.30 13.31 -4.26
N ILE A 8 28.35 13.06 -5.18
CA ILE A 8 26.90 13.08 -4.90
C ILE A 8 26.53 12.07 -3.80
N GLU A 9 27.27 10.96 -3.68
CA GLU A 9 27.03 9.96 -2.65
C GLU A 9 27.38 10.45 -1.25
N GLU A 10 28.44 11.24 -1.05
CA GLU A 10 28.85 11.72 0.27
C GLU A 10 28.07 12.97 0.72
N GLU A 11 27.63 13.79 -0.23
CA GLU A 11 26.94 15.06 0.03
C GLU A 11 25.42 14.90 0.23
N PHE A 12 24.81 13.83 -0.33
CA PHE A 12 23.36 13.60 -0.26
C PHE A 12 23.01 12.26 0.40
N ASP A 13 22.65 12.31 1.68
CA ASP A 13 22.26 11.15 2.51
C ASP A 13 21.09 10.33 1.91
N LEU A 14 20.18 10.99 1.17
CA LEU A 14 19.09 10.32 0.46
C LEU A 14 19.57 9.44 -0.70
N ALA A 15 20.65 9.83 -1.38
CA ALA A 15 21.24 9.05 -2.46
C ALA A 15 21.88 7.76 -1.94
N GLN A 16 22.49 7.80 -0.74
CA GLN A 16 23.00 6.59 -0.07
C GLN A 16 21.88 5.66 0.38
N LYS A 17 20.78 6.22 0.91
CA LYS A 17 19.68 5.43 1.47
C LYS A 17 18.82 4.75 0.40
N PHE A 18 18.62 5.40 -0.75
CA PHE A 18 17.81 4.90 -1.86
C PHE A 18 18.56 4.96 -3.20
N PRO A 19 19.58 4.11 -3.42
CA PRO A 19 20.38 4.09 -4.65
C PRO A 19 19.57 3.75 -5.91
N THR A 20 18.41 3.10 -5.75
CA THR A 20 17.54 2.73 -6.88
C THR A 20 16.07 2.95 -6.54
N VAL A 21 15.26 3.19 -7.57
CA VAL A 21 13.79 3.25 -7.44
C VAL A 21 13.23 1.94 -6.87
N GLY A 22 13.82 0.80 -7.25
CA GLY A 22 13.44 -0.50 -6.71
C GLY A 22 13.58 -0.60 -5.19
N LYS A 23 14.67 -0.08 -4.61
CA LYS A 23 14.90 -0.09 -3.16
C LYS A 23 13.93 0.84 -2.40
N LEU A 24 13.61 1.99 -2.97
CA LEU A 24 12.58 2.89 -2.42
C LEU A 24 11.22 2.20 -2.37
N ILE A 25 10.79 1.61 -3.49
CA ILE A 25 9.50 0.92 -3.61
C ILE A 25 9.43 -0.29 -2.69
N SER A 26 10.49 -1.09 -2.60
CA SER A 26 10.57 -2.27 -1.71
C SER A 26 10.49 -1.90 -0.23
N THR A 27 10.94 -0.70 0.14
CA THR A 27 10.83 -0.20 1.53
C THR A 27 9.41 0.25 1.86
N LEU A 28 8.71 0.86 0.89
CA LEU A 28 7.37 1.41 1.10
C LEU A 28 6.26 0.38 0.98
N LEU A 29 6.37 -0.56 0.04
CA LEU A 29 5.30 -1.51 -0.28
C LEU A 29 4.84 -2.32 0.93
N PRO A 30 5.71 -3.00 1.70
CA PRO A 30 5.27 -3.78 2.87
C PRO A 30 4.43 -2.94 3.85
N ASN A 31 4.85 -1.69 4.11
CA ASN A 31 4.14 -0.77 4.99
C ASN A 31 2.77 -0.37 4.42
N ILE A 32 2.68 -0.15 3.11
CA ILE A 32 1.42 0.17 2.43
C ILE A 32 0.45 -1.02 2.49
N TYR A 33 0.92 -2.26 2.31
CA TYR A 33 0.07 -3.45 2.41
C TYR A 33 -0.51 -3.61 3.82
N ILE A 34 0.29 -3.37 4.87
CA ILE A 34 -0.20 -3.37 6.26
C ILE A 34 -1.25 -2.29 6.47
N LEU A 35 -0.96 -1.05 6.05
CA LEU A 35 -1.90 0.08 6.17
C LEU A 35 -3.20 -0.19 5.41
N ALA A 36 -3.11 -0.78 4.22
CA ALA A 36 -4.28 -1.08 3.42
C ALA A 36 -5.14 -2.19 4.05
N GLY A 37 -4.53 -3.20 4.66
CA GLY A 37 -5.25 -4.21 5.44
C GLY A 37 -5.99 -3.60 6.63
N LEU A 38 -5.36 -2.65 7.33
CA LEU A 38 -6.00 -1.93 8.43
C LEU A 38 -7.17 -1.07 7.95
N LEU A 39 -6.99 -0.33 6.85
CA LEU A 39 -8.07 0.50 6.27
C LEU A 39 -9.23 -0.36 5.80
N LEU A 40 -8.97 -1.48 5.10
CA LEU A 40 -9.98 -2.45 4.71
C LEU A 40 -10.80 -2.91 5.92
N PHE A 41 -10.13 -3.30 7.00
CA PHE A 41 -10.78 -3.74 8.23
C PHE A 41 -11.68 -2.64 8.82
N LEU A 42 -11.19 -1.41 8.92
CA LEU A 42 -11.97 -0.28 9.44
C LEU A 42 -13.19 0.03 8.56
N LEU A 43 -13.02 0.07 7.23
CA LEU A 43 -14.13 0.31 6.30
C LEU A 43 -15.19 -0.78 6.38
N LEU A 44 -14.80 -2.06 6.53
CA LEU A 44 -15.75 -3.16 6.68
C LEU A 44 -16.52 -3.07 8.01
N ILE A 45 -15.84 -2.72 9.10
CA ILE A 45 -16.49 -2.51 10.41
C ILE A 45 -17.48 -1.35 10.34
N PHE A 46 -17.02 -0.15 9.96
CA PHE A 46 -17.89 1.04 9.94
C PHE A 46 -18.99 0.92 8.89
N GLY A 47 -18.68 0.37 7.72
CA GLY A 47 -19.64 0.12 6.65
C GLY A 47 -20.68 -0.92 7.06
N GLY A 48 -20.25 -2.04 7.63
CA GLY A 48 -21.14 -3.10 8.12
C GLY A 48 -22.07 -2.61 9.22
N PHE A 49 -21.55 -1.90 10.22
CA PHE A 49 -22.36 -1.28 11.27
C PHE A 49 -23.33 -0.24 10.72
N GLY A 50 -22.91 0.56 9.72
CA GLY A 50 -23.79 1.51 9.04
C GLY A 50 -25.00 0.86 8.36
N ILE A 51 -24.79 -0.31 7.75
CA ILE A 51 -25.87 -1.11 7.15
C ILE A 51 -26.81 -1.64 8.22
N ILE A 52 -26.28 -2.25 9.29
CA ILE A 52 -27.08 -2.86 10.36
C ILE A 52 -27.93 -1.80 11.09
N MET A 53 -27.30 -0.69 11.50
CA MET A 53 -28.00 0.39 12.20
C MET A 53 -29.01 1.12 11.31
N GLY A 54 -28.67 1.34 10.03
CA GLY A 54 -29.58 1.99 9.08
C GLY A 54 -30.82 1.15 8.77
N ALA A 55 -30.67 -0.18 8.69
CA ALA A 55 -31.77 -1.11 8.47
C ALA A 55 -32.71 -1.24 9.68
N GLY A 56 -32.21 -1.08 10.91
CA GLY A 56 -33.01 -1.17 12.13
C GLY A 56 -33.71 0.13 12.57
N GLY A 57 -33.32 1.27 12.00
CA GLY A 57 -33.80 2.60 12.43
C GLY A 57 -34.52 3.41 11.34
N ASP A 58 -34.95 2.79 10.24
CA ASP A 58 -35.56 3.46 9.07
C ASP A 58 -34.73 4.66 8.56
N ASP A 59 -33.39 4.53 8.51
CA ASP A 59 -32.48 5.54 7.92
C ASP A 59 -31.83 4.97 6.63
N PRO A 60 -32.46 5.19 5.46
CA PRO A 60 -31.95 4.72 4.18
C PRO A 60 -30.60 5.35 3.82
N LYS A 61 -30.31 6.56 4.33
CA LYS A 61 -29.07 7.27 4.04
C LYS A 61 -27.88 6.57 4.69
N LYS A 62 -28.00 6.19 5.97
CA LYS A 62 -26.96 5.41 6.67
C LYS A 62 -26.73 4.05 6.01
N THR A 63 -27.81 3.39 5.60
CA THR A 63 -27.73 2.12 4.87
C THR A 63 -26.98 2.28 3.55
N GLY A 64 -27.28 3.32 2.78
CA GLY A 64 -26.60 3.63 1.51
C GLY A 64 -25.10 3.91 1.69
N GLN A 65 -24.75 4.73 2.70
CA GLN A 65 -23.35 5.02 3.03
C GLN A 65 -22.58 3.78 3.46
N GLY A 66 -23.19 2.93 4.30
CA GLY A 66 -22.58 1.67 4.74
C GLY A 66 -22.32 0.72 3.57
N LYS A 67 -23.29 0.56 2.66
CA LYS A 67 -23.11 -0.22 1.43
C LYS A 67 -22.00 0.34 0.55
N GLN A 68 -21.94 1.65 0.37
CA GLN A 68 -20.88 2.29 -0.41
C GLN A 68 -19.49 2.05 0.22
N ALA A 69 -19.37 2.18 1.54
CA ALA A 69 -18.13 1.91 2.25
C ALA A 69 -17.65 0.46 2.07
N VAL A 70 -18.55 -0.52 2.24
CA VAL A 70 -18.23 -1.94 2.03
C VAL A 70 -17.81 -2.21 0.57
N THR A 71 -18.55 -1.68 -0.41
CA THR A 71 -18.22 -1.83 -1.83
C THR A 71 -16.85 -1.23 -2.14
N ALA A 72 -16.55 -0.02 -1.64
CA ALA A 72 -15.25 0.62 -1.83
C ALA A 72 -14.12 -0.21 -1.19
N ALA A 73 -14.36 -0.79 -0.01
CA ALA A 73 -13.41 -1.65 0.68
C ALA A 73 -13.09 -2.91 -0.15
N ILE A 74 -14.12 -3.57 -0.69
CA ILE A 74 -13.97 -4.78 -1.53
C ILE A 74 -13.22 -4.44 -2.83
N ILE A 75 -13.57 -3.35 -3.50
CA ILE A 75 -12.88 -2.93 -4.74
C ILE A 75 -11.41 -2.61 -4.44
N GLY A 76 -11.13 -1.85 -3.39
CA GLY A 76 -9.76 -1.55 -2.98
C GLY A 76 -8.95 -2.80 -2.66
N PHE A 77 -9.57 -3.74 -1.93
CA PHE A 77 -8.95 -5.04 -1.64
C PHE A 77 -8.63 -5.82 -2.91
N LEU A 78 -9.55 -5.90 -3.88
CA LEU A 78 -9.31 -6.59 -5.15
C LEU A 78 -8.15 -5.98 -5.92
N ILE A 79 -8.03 -4.64 -5.95
CA ILE A 79 -6.92 -3.96 -6.63
C ILE A 79 -5.58 -4.36 -5.99
N ILE A 80 -5.50 -4.29 -4.66
CA ILE A 80 -4.27 -4.64 -3.91
C ILE A 80 -3.96 -6.13 -4.08
N PHE A 81 -4.98 -6.98 -4.01
CA PHE A 81 -4.85 -8.41 -4.20
C PHE A 81 -4.28 -8.73 -5.58
N LEU A 82 -4.79 -8.12 -6.66
CA LEU A 82 -4.26 -8.30 -8.01
C LEU A 82 -2.85 -7.71 -8.16
N SER A 83 -2.58 -6.58 -7.52
CA SER A 83 -1.25 -5.96 -7.55
C SER A 83 -0.16 -6.86 -6.97
N TYR A 84 -0.48 -7.70 -5.98
CA TYR A 84 0.47 -8.65 -5.40
C TYR A 84 1.04 -9.61 -6.46
N TRP A 85 0.18 -10.13 -7.33
CA TRP A 85 0.58 -11.07 -8.39
C TRP A 85 1.48 -10.41 -9.43
N ILE A 86 1.20 -9.15 -9.79
CA ILE A 86 2.03 -8.37 -10.70
C ILE A 86 3.44 -8.21 -10.11
N ILE A 87 3.54 -7.86 -8.82
CA ILE A 87 4.83 -7.69 -8.14
C ILE A 87 5.59 -9.01 -8.08
N GLN A 88 4.93 -10.13 -7.74
CA GLN A 88 5.57 -11.45 -7.77
C GLN A 88 6.20 -11.77 -9.12
N ILE A 89 5.50 -11.49 -10.23
CA ILE A 89 6.04 -11.71 -11.57
C ILE A 89 7.29 -10.84 -11.78
N ILE A 90 7.27 -9.59 -11.34
CA ILE A 90 8.44 -8.69 -11.43
C ILE A 90 9.61 -9.24 -10.60
N GLU A 91 9.39 -9.72 -9.38
CA GLU A 91 10.43 -10.32 -8.54
C GLU A 91 11.08 -11.52 -9.25
N VAL A 92 10.27 -12.40 -9.87
CA VAL A 92 10.77 -13.57 -10.60
C VAL A 92 11.57 -13.18 -11.84
N LEU A 93 11.13 -12.17 -12.59
CA LEU A 93 11.81 -11.72 -13.82
C LEU A 93 13.08 -10.91 -13.54
N THR A 94 13.09 -10.10 -12.48
CA THR A 94 14.20 -9.19 -12.17
C THR A 94 15.18 -9.76 -11.15
N GLY A 95 14.78 -10.77 -10.36
CA GLY A 95 15.56 -11.32 -9.25
C GLY A 95 15.66 -10.39 -8.04
N VAL A 96 14.94 -9.27 -8.03
CA VAL A 96 14.91 -8.31 -6.91
C VAL A 96 13.85 -8.75 -5.91
N ASN A 97 14.24 -8.89 -4.63
CA ASN A 97 13.29 -9.12 -3.55
C ASN A 97 12.65 -7.80 -3.10
N ILE A 98 11.37 -7.62 -3.41
CA ILE A 98 10.59 -6.42 -3.11
C ILE A 98 9.88 -6.58 -1.77
N PHE A 99 9.29 -7.75 -1.50
CA PHE A 99 8.59 -8.02 -0.23
C PHE A 99 9.53 -8.36 0.93
N HIS A 100 10.69 -8.95 0.62
CA HIS A 100 11.70 -9.33 1.61
C HIS A 100 13.09 -8.84 1.16
N PRO A 101 13.37 -7.53 1.20
CA PRO A 101 14.66 -7.02 0.77
C PRO A 101 15.79 -7.66 1.59
N THR A 102 16.66 -8.42 0.93
CA THR A 102 17.73 -9.22 1.54
C THR A 102 18.96 -8.38 1.94
N GLY A 103 18.75 -7.20 2.51
CA GLY A 103 19.84 -6.32 2.93
C GLY A 103 19.43 -5.37 4.05
N PHE A 104 19.68 -5.79 5.29
CA PHE A 104 20.10 -4.91 6.38
C PHE A 104 21.61 -5.06 6.52
#